data_AF-A0A7V6YXD8-F1
#
_entry.id   AF-A0A7V6YXD8-F1
#
_cell.length_a   1.000
_cell.length_b   1.000
_cell.length_c   1.000
_cell.angle_alpha   90.00
_cell.angle_beta   90.00
_cell.angle_gamma   90.00
#
_symmetry.space_group_name_H-M   'P 1'
#
loop_
_entity.id
_entity.type
_entity.pdbx_description
1 polymer ?
#
loop_
_entity_poly.entity_id
_entity_poly.type
_entity_poly.pdbx_seq_one_letter_code
_entity_poly.pdbx_strand_id
1 'polypeptide(L)'
;MALIFSASGDTKSYDRSSRIIAPLVRLLFPSLSEGAVDRMVLVARKGAHVTEYAVLAVLCWYAIRRPVRSDPRPWSWRQAGIAFLIVAAYAATDEWHQSFVPGRDGHVRDVLIDSAGGALGLLALRAFYRPRPAESTVIQSANP
;
A
#
# COMPACT_ATOMS: atom_id res chain seq x y z
N MET A 1 -5.24 -1.88 10.03
CA MET A 1 -5.98 -3.16 10.00
C MET A 1 -7.48 -2.92 10.05
N ALA A 2 -8.06 -2.48 11.18
CA ALA A 2 -9.50 -2.16 11.23
C ALA A 2 -9.93 -1.06 10.23
N LEU A 3 -9.03 -0.11 9.95
CA LEU A 3 -9.27 0.96 8.98
C LEU A 3 -9.38 0.44 7.53
N ILE A 4 -8.55 -0.54 7.17
CA ILE A 4 -8.54 -1.15 5.83
C ILE A 4 -9.84 -1.94 5.64
N PHE A 5 -10.16 -2.83 6.59
CA PHE A 5 -11.42 -3.58 6.57
C PHE A 5 -12.67 -2.68 6.54
N SER A 6 -12.66 -1.57 7.28
CA SER A 6 -13.78 -0.63 7.27
C SER A 6 -13.87 0.20 5.98
N ALA A 7 -12.77 0.38 5.25
CA ALA A 7 -12.72 1.08 3.97
C ALA A 7 -13.00 0.15 2.78
N SER A 8 -12.69 -1.15 2.92
CA SER A 8 -12.80 -2.18 1.87
C SER A 8 -14.19 -2.74 1.62
N GLY A 9 -15.23 -2.34 2.37
CA GLY A 9 -16.60 -2.81 2.15
C GLY A 9 -17.20 -2.23 0.86
N ASP A 10 -17.10 -2.93 -0.28
CA ASP A 10 -17.16 -2.29 -1.60
C ASP A 10 -18.48 -1.63 -1.99
N THR A 11 -19.64 -2.18 -1.63
CA THR A 11 -20.95 -1.61 -1.98
C THR A 11 -21.26 -0.37 -1.13
N LYS A 12 -20.99 -0.43 0.19
CA LYS A 12 -21.12 0.74 1.09
C LYS A 12 -20.01 1.78 0.86
N SER A 13 -18.83 1.35 0.39
CA SER A 13 -17.67 2.18 0.08
C SER A 13 -17.78 2.81 -1.32
N TYR A 14 -18.42 2.16 -2.30
CA TYR A 14 -18.74 2.76 -3.60
C TYR A 14 -19.71 3.92 -3.40
N ASP A 15 -20.80 3.71 -2.67
CA ASP A 15 -21.76 4.77 -2.33
C ASP A 15 -21.13 5.92 -1.54
N ARG A 16 -20.12 5.65 -0.71
CA ARG A 16 -19.43 6.69 0.07
C ARG A 16 -18.37 7.42 -0.74
N SER A 17 -17.58 6.68 -1.53
CA SER A 17 -16.48 7.21 -2.34
C SER A 17 -17.01 7.99 -3.54
N SER A 18 -18.09 7.52 -4.18
CA SER A 18 -18.75 8.25 -5.27
C SER A 18 -19.30 9.59 -4.80
N ARG A 19 -19.86 9.69 -3.58
CA ARG A 19 -20.32 10.95 -2.98
C ARG A 19 -19.21 11.99 -2.78
N ILE A 20 -17.94 11.58 -2.74
CA ILE A 20 -16.80 12.49 -2.57
C ILE A 20 -16.08 12.71 -3.90
N ILE A 21 -15.79 11.64 -4.65
CA ILE A 21 -15.00 11.68 -5.88
C ILE A 21 -15.83 12.19 -7.06
N ALA A 22 -17.10 11.78 -7.20
CA ALA A 22 -17.92 12.16 -8.34
C ALA A 22 -18.19 13.68 -8.42
N PRO A 23 -18.49 14.39 -7.30
CA PRO A 23 -18.60 15.86 -7.33
C PRO A 23 -17.31 16.55 -7.75
N LEU A 24 -16.15 16.06 -7.28
CA LEU A 24 -14.85 16.62 -7.67
C LEU A 24 -14.55 16.40 -9.15
N VAL A 25 -14.84 15.20 -9.67
CA VAL A 25 -14.68 14.90 -11.10
C VAL A 25 -15.60 15.78 -11.95
N ARG A 26 -16.87 15.97 -11.54
CA ARG A 26 -17.81 16.85 -12.26
C ARG A 26 -17.44 18.33 -12.17
N LEU A 27 -16.84 18.76 -11.05
CA LEU A 27 -16.34 20.13 -10.90
C LEU A 27 -15.19 20.41 -11.89
N LEU A 28 -14.28 19.45 -12.07
CA LEU A 28 -13.13 19.58 -12.95
C LEU A 28 -13.48 19.33 -14.43
N PHE A 29 -14.44 18.43 -14.69
CA PHE A 29 -14.82 17.99 -16.02
C PHE A 29 -16.34 17.83 -16.15
N PRO A 30 -17.08 18.97 -16.24
CA PRO A 30 -18.54 18.95 -16.25
C PRO A 30 -19.16 18.29 -17.49
N SER A 31 -18.40 18.13 -18.57
CA SER A 31 -18.87 17.57 -19.85
C SER A 31 -18.73 16.05 -19.96
N LEU A 32 -18.27 15.35 -18.92
CA LEU A 32 -18.10 13.89 -18.95
C LEU A 32 -19.45 13.17 -18.84
N SER A 33 -19.60 12.07 -19.58
CA SER A 33 -20.77 11.19 -19.43
C SER A 33 -20.74 10.45 -18.10
N GLU A 34 -21.91 10.03 -17.60
CA GLU A 34 -22.03 9.26 -16.35
C GLU A 34 -21.12 8.04 -16.32
N GLY A 35 -21.08 7.27 -17.42
CA GLY A 35 -20.20 6.12 -17.52
C GLY A 35 -18.71 6.45 -17.50
N ALA A 36 -18.31 7.67 -17.88
CA ALA A 36 -16.91 8.12 -17.75
C ALA A 36 -16.57 8.48 -16.30
N VAL A 37 -17.49 9.12 -15.57
CA VAL A 37 -17.34 9.44 -14.15
C VAL A 37 -17.22 8.15 -13.33
N ASP A 38 -18.06 7.14 -13.58
CA ASP A 38 -18.00 5.85 -12.89
C ASP A 38 -16.65 5.15 -13.10
N ARG A 39 -16.12 5.18 -14.33
CA ARG A 39 -14.78 4.65 -14.62
C ARG A 39 -13.69 5.39 -13.87
N MET A 40 -13.77 6.71 -13.76
CA MET A 40 -12.79 7.50 -13.00
C MET A 40 -12.84 7.18 -11.51
N VAL A 41 -14.05 7.05 -10.94
CA VAL A 41 -14.23 6.62 -9.54
C VAL A 41 -13.63 5.22 -9.34
N LEU A 42 -13.88 4.28 -10.25
CA LEU A 42 -13.33 2.93 -10.18
C LEU A 42 -11.79 2.93 -10.23
N VAL A 43 -11.20 3.68 -11.15
CA VAL A 43 -9.73 3.82 -11.28
C VAL A 43 -9.14 4.45 -10.02
N ALA A 44 -9.76 5.51 -9.50
CA ALA A 44 -9.31 6.18 -8.28
C ALA A 44 -9.33 5.21 -7.08
N ARG A 45 -10.40 4.42 -6.94
CA ARG A 45 -10.49 3.39 -5.89
C ARG A 45 -9.40 2.33 -6.03
N LYS A 46 -9.21 1.76 -7.22
CA LYS A 46 -8.13 0.78 -7.45
C LYS A 46 -6.75 1.37 -7.17
N GLY A 47 -6.52 2.63 -7.54
CA GLY A 47 -5.28 3.35 -7.20
C GLY A 47 -5.09 3.53 -5.69
N ALA A 48 -6.17 3.81 -4.95
CA ALA A 48 -6.14 3.93 -3.50
C ALA A 48 -5.78 2.60 -2.82
N HIS A 49 -6.38 1.48 -3.23
CA HIS A 49 -6.02 0.15 -2.71
C HIS A 49 -4.55 -0.18 -2.98
N VAL A 50 -4.08 -0.04 -4.22
CA VAL A 50 -2.66 -0.25 -4.56
C VAL A 50 -1.73 0.59 -3.66
N THR A 51 -2.09 1.85 -3.41
CA THR A 51 -1.31 2.75 -2.54
C THR A 51 -1.35 2.31 -1.08
N GLU A 52 -2.51 1.89 -0.58
CA GLU A 52 -2.70 1.39 0.77
C GLU A 52 -1.87 0.14 1.04
N TYR A 53 -1.89 -0.83 0.13
CA TYR A 53 -1.08 -2.04 0.23
C TYR A 53 0.43 -1.75 0.10
N ALA A 54 0.83 -0.77 -0.72
CA ALA A 54 2.21 -0.29 -0.78
C ALA A 54 2.68 0.27 0.57
N VAL A 55 1.88 1.15 1.19
CA VAL A 55 2.17 1.73 2.52
C VAL A 55 2.19 0.64 3.58
N LEU A 56 1.23 -0.29 3.56
CA LEU A 56 1.18 -1.41 4.48
C LEU A 56 2.46 -2.26 4.40
N ALA A 57 2.95 -2.57 3.21
CA ALA A 57 4.18 -3.34 3.04
C ALA A 57 5.40 -2.62 3.64
N VAL A 58 5.50 -1.30 3.45
CA VAL A 58 6.54 -0.47 4.07
C VAL A 58 6.45 -0.52 5.60
N LEU A 59 5.25 -0.37 6.16
CA LEU A 59 5.04 -0.45 7.62
C LEU A 59 5.37 -1.83 8.19
N CYS A 60 4.95 -2.91 7.52
CA CYS A 60 5.30 -4.27 7.90
C CYS A 60 6.83 -4.47 7.90
N TRP A 61 7.52 -3.97 6.88
CA TRP A 61 8.98 -4.03 6.83
C TRP A 61 9.63 -3.29 7.99
N TYR A 62 9.15 -2.08 8.33
CA TYR A 62 9.64 -1.32 9.48
C TYR A 62 9.40 -2.07 10.79
N ALA A 63 8.23 -2.68 10.96
CA ALA A 63 7.89 -3.47 12.15
C ALA A 63 8.78 -4.71 12.32
N ILE A 64 9.13 -5.38 11.22
CA ILE A 64 10.02 -6.55 11.22
C ILE A 64 11.47 -6.13 11.47
N ARG A 65 11.96 -5.10 10.78
CA ARG A 65 13.37 -4.71 10.86
C ARG A 65 13.71 -3.96 12.13
N ARG A 66 12.75 -3.19 12.67
CA ARG A 66 12.92 -2.30 13.83
C ARG A 66 14.21 -1.46 13.71
N PRO A 67 14.33 -0.63 12.66
CA PRO A 67 15.54 0.15 12.47
C PRO A 67 15.70 1.17 13.60
N VAL A 68 16.92 1.31 14.10
CA VAL A 68 17.32 2.36 15.05
C VAL A 68 17.83 3.57 14.30
N ARG A 69 18.00 4.70 14.99
CA ARG A 69 18.61 5.90 14.41
C ARG A 69 20.02 5.54 13.92
N SER A 70 20.29 5.81 12.65
CA SER A 70 21.55 5.41 11.99
C SER A 70 21.80 3.90 11.96
N ASP A 71 20.77 3.11 11.67
CA ASP A 71 20.88 1.67 11.44
C ASP A 71 21.93 1.35 10.34
N PRO A 72 23.05 0.67 10.70
CA PRO A 72 24.11 0.34 9.76
C PRO A 72 23.81 -0.93 8.95
N ARG A 73 22.73 -1.66 9.30
CA ARG A 73 22.43 -2.93 8.65
C ARG A 73 22.12 -2.69 7.16
N PRO A 74 22.64 -3.52 6.23
CA PRO A 74 22.29 -3.44 4.81
C PRO A 74 20.89 -3.98 4.55
N TRP A 75 20.32 -3.65 3.40
CA TRP A 75 18.99 -4.15 3.01
C TRP A 75 18.89 -5.67 3.14
N SER A 76 17.76 -6.15 3.69
CA SER A 76 17.50 -7.58 3.84
C SER A 76 16.31 -7.99 2.97
N TRP A 77 16.59 -8.74 1.90
CA TRP A 77 15.56 -9.34 1.05
C TRP A 77 14.70 -10.36 1.80
N ARG A 78 15.26 -11.03 2.82
CA ARG A 78 14.49 -11.93 3.69
C ARG A 78 13.39 -11.16 4.46
N GLN A 79 13.73 -10.03 5.06
CA GLN A 79 12.75 -9.19 5.78
C GLN A 79 11.70 -8.61 4.83
N ALA A 80 12.11 -8.17 3.63
CA ALA A 80 11.20 -7.70 2.59
C ALA A 80 10.25 -8.82 2.11
N GLY A 81 10.76 -10.03 1.92
CA GLY A 81 9.96 -11.20 1.55
C GLY A 81 8.91 -11.54 2.60
N ILE A 82 9.26 -11.52 3.89
CA ILE A 82 8.30 -11.74 4.98
C ILE A 82 7.23 -10.64 4.99
N ALA A 83 7.63 -9.37 4.85
CA ALA A 83 6.68 -8.25 4.77
C ALA A 83 5.71 -8.43 3.59
N PHE A 84 6.23 -8.78 2.41
CA PHE A 84 5.43 -9.05 1.22
C PHE A 84 4.44 -10.21 1.44
N LEU A 85 4.87 -11.32 2.03
CA LEU A 85 3.99 -12.47 2.28
C LEU A 85 2.84 -12.11 3.24
N ILE A 86 3.12 -11.31 4.28
CA ILE A 86 2.08 -10.81 5.18
C ILE A 86 1.06 -9.96 4.41
N VAL A 87 1.54 -9.06 3.54
CA VAL A 87 0.69 -8.16 2.76
C VAL A 87 -0.14 -8.93 1.73
N ALA A 88 0.45 -9.90 1.03
CA ALA A 88 -0.24 -10.74 0.06
C ALA A 88 -1.30 -11.62 0.72
N ALA A 89 -0.99 -12.20 1.89
CA ALA A 89 -1.97 -12.91 2.70
C ALA A 89 -3.11 -11.98 3.14
N TYR A 90 -2.78 -10.74 3.53
CA TYR A 90 -3.78 -9.75 3.91
C TYR A 90 -4.68 -9.35 2.73
N ALA A 91 -4.12 -9.16 1.52
CA ALA A 91 -4.89 -8.92 0.31
C ALA A 91 -5.87 -10.06 0.01
N ALA A 92 -5.43 -11.32 0.18
CA ALA A 92 -6.31 -12.47 0.04
C ALA A 92 -7.45 -12.47 1.09
N THR A 93 -7.15 -12.09 2.34
CA THR A 93 -8.21 -11.96 3.36
C THR A 93 -9.18 -10.83 3.07
N ASP A 94 -8.73 -9.72 2.48
CA ASP A 94 -9.61 -8.59 2.15
C ASP A 94 -10.58 -8.95 1.03
N GLU A 95 -10.09 -9.60 -0.03
CA GLU A 95 -10.95 -10.08 -1.14
C GLU A 95 -11.92 -11.16 -0.67
N TRP A 96 -11.49 -12.04 0.24
CA TRP A 96 -12.41 -12.97 0.89
C TRP A 96 -13.48 -12.22 1.68
N HIS A 97 -13.13 -11.24 2.52
CA HIS A 97 -14.15 -10.47 3.24
C HIS A 97 -15.12 -9.74 2.29
N GLN A 98 -14.61 -9.26 1.15
CA GLN A 98 -15.41 -8.60 0.12
C GLN A 98 -16.38 -9.55 -0.60
N SER A 99 -16.08 -10.85 -0.71
CA SER A 99 -16.99 -11.83 -1.32
C SER A 99 -18.26 -12.08 -0.49
N PHE A 100 -18.28 -11.67 0.78
CA PHE A 100 -19.49 -11.69 1.61
C PHE A 100 -20.38 -10.45 1.40
N VAL A 101 -19.95 -9.49 0.58
CA VAL A 101 -20.75 -8.29 0.29
C VAL A 101 -21.70 -8.60 -0.87
N PRO A 102 -23.03 -8.43 -0.70
CA PRO A 102 -23.99 -8.71 -1.76
C PRO A 102 -23.70 -7.92 -3.04
N GLY A 103 -23.70 -8.62 -4.18
CA GLY A 103 -23.44 -8.04 -5.49
C GLY A 103 -21.96 -7.89 -5.86
N ARG A 104 -21.04 -8.45 -5.05
CA ARG A 104 -19.62 -8.51 -5.37
C ARG A 104 -19.12 -9.96 -5.39
N ASP A 105 -18.50 -10.32 -6.50
CA ASP A 105 -17.73 -11.56 -6.60
C ASP A 105 -16.27 -11.27 -6.28
N GLY A 106 -15.67 -12.13 -5.44
CA GLY A 106 -14.25 -12.07 -5.15
C GLY A 106 -13.42 -12.41 -6.39
N HIS A 107 -12.42 -11.60 -6.73
CA HIS A 107 -11.55 -11.83 -7.88
C HIS A 107 -10.08 -11.98 -7.46
N VAL A 108 -9.47 -13.12 -7.84
CA VAL A 108 -8.03 -13.36 -7.67
C VAL A 108 -7.19 -12.23 -8.29
N ARG A 109 -7.68 -11.60 -9.35
CA ARG A 109 -7.04 -10.46 -9.99
C ARG A 109 -6.85 -9.28 -9.02
N ASP A 110 -7.82 -8.99 -8.18
CA ASP A 110 -7.72 -7.84 -7.27
C ASP A 110 -6.69 -8.13 -6.15
N VAL A 111 -6.63 -9.37 -5.64
CA VAL A 111 -5.53 -9.84 -4.76
C VAL A 111 -4.16 -9.65 -5.41
N LEU A 112 -4.02 -9.96 -6.71
CA LEU A 112 -2.76 -9.79 -7.45
C LEU A 112 -2.39 -8.33 -7.62
N ILE A 113 -3.36 -7.45 -7.91
CA ILE A 113 -3.14 -6.01 -8.06
C ILE A 113 -2.67 -5.41 -6.73
N ASP A 114 -3.34 -5.74 -5.63
CA ASP A 114 -3.01 -5.23 -4.31
C ASP A 114 -1.66 -5.76 -3.81
N SER A 115 -1.38 -7.04 -4.06
CA SER A 115 -0.06 -7.63 -3.81
C SER A 115 1.03 -6.94 -4.63
N ALA A 116 0.76 -6.60 -5.90
CA ALA A 116 1.69 -5.84 -6.73
C ALA A 116 1.94 -4.44 -6.17
N GLY A 117 0.92 -3.77 -5.61
CA GLY A 117 1.09 -2.53 -4.84
C GLY A 117 2.06 -2.70 -3.67
N GLY A 118 1.89 -3.76 -2.87
CA GLY A 118 2.82 -4.12 -1.80
C GLY A 118 4.27 -4.30 -2.29
N ALA A 119 4.46 -5.01 -3.41
CA ALA A 119 5.78 -5.19 -4.02
C ALA A 119 6.40 -3.86 -4.47
N LEU A 120 5.62 -3.00 -5.13
CA LEU A 120 6.06 -1.66 -5.56
C LEU A 120 6.49 -0.80 -4.37
N GLY A 121 5.73 -0.83 -3.26
CA GLY A 121 6.09 -0.13 -2.03
C GLY A 121 7.44 -0.56 -1.46
N LEU A 122 7.71 -1.87 -1.44
CA LEU A 122 9.00 -2.42 -0.98
C LEU A 122 10.16 -2.09 -1.92
N LEU A 123 9.93 -2.11 -3.24
CA LEU A 123 10.94 -1.72 -4.24
C LEU A 123 11.28 -0.24 -4.15
N ALA A 124 10.26 0.62 -3.98
CA ALA A 124 10.47 2.05 -3.74
C ALA A 124 11.29 2.25 -2.46
N LEU A 125 10.89 1.61 -1.35
CA LEU A 125 11.64 1.67 -0.10
C LEU A 125 13.09 1.21 -0.27
N ARG A 126 13.35 0.13 -1.00
CA ARG A 126 14.70 -0.35 -1.31
C ARG A 126 15.53 0.70 -2.07
N ALA A 127 14.94 1.39 -3.03
CA ALA A 127 15.63 2.40 -3.83
C ALA A 127 16.08 3.60 -2.97
N PHE A 128 15.26 3.98 -1.98
CA PHE A 128 15.58 5.06 -1.04
C PHE A 128 16.38 4.59 0.19
N TYR A 129 16.44 3.28 0.47
CA TYR A 129 17.16 2.74 1.62
C TYR A 129 18.67 2.89 1.46
N ARG A 130 19.27 3.70 2.33
CA ARG A 130 20.72 3.87 2.46
C ARG A 130 21.16 3.52 3.87
N PRO A 131 21.96 2.44 4.08
CA PRO A 131 22.52 2.16 5.39
C PRO A 131 23.40 3.34 5.82
N ARG A 132 23.28 3.79 7.07
CA ARG A 132 24.16 4.84 7.60
C ARG A 132 25.41 4.18 8.18
N PRO A 133 26.62 4.65 7.83
CA PRO A 133 27.83 4.11 8.44
C PRO A 133 27.77 4.27 9.96
N ALA A 134 28.22 3.25 10.69
CA ALA A 134 28.38 3.33 12.13
C ALA A 134 29.43 4.39 12.46
N GLU A 135 29.10 5.32 13.34
CA GLU A 135 29.98 6.40 13.78
C GLU A 135 31.08 5.83 14.69
N SER A 136 32.09 5.19 14.11
CA SER A 136 33.21 4.65 14.89
C SER A 136 34.51 4.48 14.08
N THR A 137 35.06 5.54 13.48
CA THR A 137 36.49 5.57 13.06
C THR A 137 37.06 7.00 12.86
N VAL A 138 36.63 8.02 13.61
CA VAL A 138 37.28 9.36 13.54
C VAL A 138 38.11 9.69 14.79
N ILE A 139 37.97 8.95 15.89
CA ILE A 139 38.70 9.25 17.14
C ILE A 139 40.06 8.53 17.24
N GLN A 140 40.37 7.57 16.34
CA GLN A 140 41.62 6.79 16.43
C GLN A 140 42.82 7.38 15.65
N SER A 141 42.65 8.49 14.92
CA SER A 141 43.74 9.15 14.17
C SER A 141 44.23 10.47 14.78
N ALA A 142 43.76 10.83 15.98
CA ALA A 142 44.08 12.11 16.63
C ALA A 142 45.10 12.00 17.79
N ASN A 143 45.94 10.95 17.83
CA ASN A 143 46.96 10.81 18.86
C ASN A 143 48.31 10.36 18.26
N PRO A 144 49.21 11.29 17.90
CA PRO A 144 50.64 11.02 17.88
C PRO A 144 51.23 10.97 19.30
#